data_AF-A0A3B4BMX3-F1
#
_entry.id   AF-A0A3B4BMX3-F1
#
_cell.length_a   1.000
_cell.length_b   1.000
_cell.length_c   1.000
_cell.angle_alpha   90.00
_cell.angle_beta   90.00
_cell.angle_gamma   90.00
#
_symmetry.space_group_name_H-M   'P 1'
#
loop_
_entity.id
_entity.type
_entity.pdbx_description
1 polymer ?
#
loop_
_entity_poly.entity_id
_entity_poly.type
_entity_poly.pdbx_seq_one_letter_code
_entity_poly.pdbx_strand_id
1 'polypeptide(L)'
;MTLSVPDNRTNQRSPLTPHIPPSSLDLNDNEDLPTELSDSSETHDEGEVQPFHEDLNGRQYLNSVYRLGVDKMYDLLFSESDFMRDFLERRRFSDVVHRPWRKDPDGNQTRELMYSIALNNPLAPKAATVTETQTLYKASQENECYVIDAEVNAHDVPYHDYFYTVNRYVLTRVAKNKCRLRVSTELRYRKQPWGLVKTFIERSFWSGLDEYFRHLGHLILLVFLNLMLFYKLWMLEYTTSSLTASHGLRPQER
;
A
#
# COMPACT_ATOMS: atom_id res chain seq x y z
N MET A 1 56.18 -38.57 49.15
CA MET A 1 54.78 -39.04 49.09
C MET A 1 54.41 -39.07 47.61
N THR A 2 54.56 -40.22 46.93
CA THR A 2 53.57 -41.33 46.79
C THR A 2 52.39 -40.92 45.90
N LEU A 3 52.36 -41.25 44.60
CA LEU A 3 52.06 -42.58 43.99
C LEU A 3 50.56 -42.97 44.13
N SER A 4 49.84 -43.50 43.13
CA SER A 4 50.12 -43.76 41.69
C SER A 4 48.82 -44.17 40.93
N VAL A 5 48.91 -44.44 39.62
CA VAL A 5 47.82 -44.68 38.64
C VAL A 5 48.24 -45.86 37.73
N PRO A 6 47.40 -46.89 37.40
CA PRO A 6 46.49 -46.82 36.23
C PRO A 6 45.25 -47.78 36.17
N ASP A 7 44.46 -47.63 35.09
CA ASP A 7 43.77 -48.62 34.21
C ASP A 7 43.15 -49.96 34.68
N ASN A 8 42.04 -50.40 34.04
CA ASN A 8 42.07 -51.38 32.92
C ASN A 8 40.68 -51.63 32.22
N ARG A 9 40.68 -52.35 31.07
CA ARG A 9 39.54 -52.69 30.18
C ARG A 9 39.19 -54.20 30.15
N THR A 10 37.90 -54.54 29.99
CA THR A 10 37.34 -55.74 29.27
C THR A 10 35.86 -55.47 28.90
N ASN A 11 35.19 -55.88 27.80
CA ASN A 11 35.45 -56.71 26.58
C ASN A 11 34.65 -58.05 26.50
N GLN A 12 34.26 -58.44 25.27
CA GLN A 12 33.45 -59.61 24.82
C GLN A 12 31.92 -59.57 25.07
N ARG A 13 31.07 -60.44 24.46
CA ARG A 13 30.77 -60.76 23.02
C ARG A 13 29.46 -61.62 22.99
N SER A 14 28.77 -61.70 21.85
CA SER A 14 27.44 -62.36 21.67
C SER A 14 27.45 -63.91 21.65
N PRO A 15 26.25 -64.52 21.73
CA PRO A 15 25.87 -65.64 20.85
C PRO A 15 24.60 -65.33 20.00
N LEU A 16 23.99 -66.34 19.36
CA LEU A 16 23.15 -66.23 18.15
C LEU A 16 21.69 -66.77 18.28
N THR A 17 20.89 -66.45 17.25
CA THR A 17 19.55 -66.93 16.80
C THR A 17 19.36 -68.47 16.76
N PRO A 18 18.13 -69.07 16.59
CA PRO A 18 16.93 -68.53 15.88
C PRO A 18 15.53 -68.89 16.46
N HIS A 19 14.43 -68.48 15.77
CA HIS A 19 13.30 -69.32 15.28
C HIS A 19 12.13 -68.48 14.68
N ILE A 20 11.53 -68.95 13.56
CA ILE A 20 10.48 -68.32 12.70
C ILE A 20 9.83 -69.48 11.88
N PRO A 21 8.59 -69.45 11.34
CA PRO A 21 7.28 -68.85 11.72
C PRO A 21 6.27 -70.02 12.04
N PRO A 22 4.93 -70.00 11.76
CA PRO A 22 3.92 -68.93 11.56
C PRO A 22 2.82 -69.03 12.67
N SER A 23 1.53 -68.71 12.56
CA SER A 23 0.59 -68.13 11.57
C SER A 23 -0.59 -67.48 12.35
N SER A 24 -1.21 -66.38 11.93
CA SER A 24 -2.27 -66.32 10.89
C SER A 24 -2.38 -64.93 10.24
N LEU A 25 -3.08 -64.82 9.11
CA LEU A 25 -3.49 -63.53 8.56
C LEU A 25 -4.79 -63.07 9.23
N ASP A 26 -4.88 -61.77 9.52
CA ASP A 26 -6.13 -61.02 9.47
C ASP A 26 -5.89 -59.77 8.63
N LEU A 27 -6.58 -59.67 7.49
CA LEU A 27 -6.51 -58.53 6.58
C LEU A 27 -7.56 -57.51 7.01
N ASN A 28 -7.10 -56.38 7.54
CA ASN A 28 -7.92 -55.17 7.67
C ASN A 28 -7.21 -54.02 6.94
N ASP A 29 -7.19 -54.11 5.62
CA ASP A 29 -6.86 -52.98 4.75
C ASP A 29 -7.86 -51.85 5.03
N ASN A 30 -7.36 -50.68 5.42
CA ASN A 30 -8.15 -49.45 5.36
C ASN A 30 -7.23 -48.24 5.18
N GLU A 31 -6.93 -47.94 3.91
CA GLU A 31 -6.51 -46.64 3.39
C GLU A 31 -5.26 -46.00 4.01
N ASP A 32 -4.15 -46.07 3.28
CA ASP A 32 -3.08 -45.06 3.34
C ASP A 32 -3.70 -43.67 3.07
N LEU A 33 -4.01 -42.92 4.13
CA LEU A 33 -4.49 -41.56 4.00
C LEU A 33 -3.38 -40.69 3.37
N PRO A 34 -3.55 -40.15 2.16
CA PRO A 34 -2.57 -39.24 1.61
C PRO A 34 -2.54 -38.00 2.50
N THR A 35 -1.36 -37.66 3.03
CA THR A 35 -1.13 -36.35 3.64
C THR A 35 -1.10 -35.30 2.53
N GLU A 36 -2.31 -34.96 2.07
CA GLU A 36 -2.58 -33.97 1.03
C GLU A 36 -1.79 -32.70 1.30
N LEU A 37 -0.91 -32.43 0.34
CA LEU A 37 -0.04 -31.28 0.17
C LEU A 37 -0.48 -30.02 0.93
N SER A 38 -0.07 -29.92 2.19
CA SER A 38 0.03 -28.63 2.87
C SER A 38 1.25 -27.87 2.32
N ASP A 39 1.17 -27.50 1.04
CA ASP A 39 1.87 -26.33 0.52
C ASP A 39 1.22 -25.06 1.10
N SER A 40 1.32 -24.95 2.43
CA SER A 40 1.21 -23.70 3.16
C SER A 40 2.45 -22.90 2.81
N SER A 41 2.51 -22.42 1.57
CA SER A 41 3.51 -21.49 1.10
C SER A 41 3.28 -20.16 1.80
N GLU A 42 3.80 -20.08 3.02
CA GLU A 42 4.28 -18.84 3.65
C GLU A 42 5.40 -18.29 2.75
N THR A 43 4.99 -17.73 1.61
CA THR A 43 5.90 -17.20 0.59
C THR A 43 6.65 -16.04 1.19
N HIS A 44 7.87 -16.32 1.66
CA HIS A 44 8.97 -15.40 1.95
C HIS A 44 8.47 -14.03 2.46
N ASP A 45 8.43 -13.86 3.79
CA ASP A 45 8.11 -12.55 4.41
C ASP A 45 9.28 -11.58 4.17
N GLU A 46 9.41 -11.15 2.91
CA GLU A 46 10.27 -10.09 2.43
C GLU A 46 9.75 -8.79 3.05
N GLY A 47 10.22 -8.54 4.27
CA GLY A 47 9.75 -7.48 5.14
C GLY A 47 9.70 -6.14 4.44
N GLU A 48 8.72 -5.32 4.83
CA GLU A 48 8.33 -4.09 4.13
C GLU A 48 9.54 -3.27 3.66
N VAL A 49 9.56 -2.97 2.35
CA VAL A 49 10.63 -2.22 1.70
C VAL A 49 10.84 -0.90 2.42
N GLN A 50 12.07 -0.64 2.87
CA GLN A 50 12.38 0.58 3.58
C GLN A 50 12.46 1.76 2.60
N PRO A 51 11.83 2.91 2.93
CA PRO A 51 11.83 4.06 2.03
C PRO A 51 13.18 4.76 2.04
N PHE A 52 13.64 5.21 0.86
CA PHE A 52 14.91 5.93 0.69
C PHE A 52 14.83 7.43 1.08
N HIS A 53 13.65 7.91 1.48
CA HIS A 53 13.44 9.23 2.07
C HIS A 53 12.58 9.12 3.33
N GLU A 54 12.94 9.91 4.34
CA GLU A 54 12.11 10.14 5.52
C GLU A 54 10.89 11.01 5.19
N ASP A 55 9.88 10.98 6.06
CA ASP A 55 8.74 11.90 6.02
C ASP A 55 9.19 13.37 6.19
N LEU A 56 8.38 14.31 5.71
CA LEU A 56 8.63 15.74 5.95
C LEU A 56 8.48 16.10 7.43
N ASN A 57 9.23 17.10 7.87
CA ASN A 57 9.21 17.64 9.24
C ASN A 57 7.97 18.53 9.48
N GLY A 58 6.78 17.93 9.31
CA GLY A 58 5.47 18.57 9.38
C GLY A 58 4.41 17.64 9.97
N ARG A 59 3.24 17.53 9.33
CA ARG A 59 2.15 16.65 9.77
C ARG A 59 2.06 15.41 8.88
N GLN A 60 2.16 14.22 9.47
CA GLN A 60 1.81 12.97 8.79
C GLN A 60 0.28 12.84 8.75
N TYR A 61 -0.28 12.73 7.55
CA TYR A 61 -1.72 12.69 7.27
C TYR A 61 -2.25 11.28 6.99
N LEU A 62 -1.44 10.46 6.34
CA LEU A 62 -1.75 9.06 6.04
C LEU A 62 -0.54 8.20 6.41
N ASN A 63 -0.80 7.02 6.95
CA ASN A 63 0.15 5.93 7.13
C ASN A 63 -0.67 4.66 7.24
N SER A 64 -0.93 4.01 6.10
CA SER A 64 -1.93 2.94 6.02
C SER A 64 -1.52 1.89 4.99
N VAL A 65 -1.83 0.64 5.30
CA VAL A 65 -1.47 -0.52 4.48
C VAL A 65 -2.71 -1.02 3.74
N TYR A 66 -2.62 -1.06 2.41
CA TYR A 66 -3.71 -1.36 1.50
C TYR A 66 -3.45 -2.69 0.78
N ARG A 67 -4.53 -3.42 0.45
CA ARG A 67 -4.49 -4.69 -0.31
C ARG A 67 -4.41 -4.42 -1.82
N LEU A 68 -3.41 -3.63 -2.22
CA LEU A 68 -3.07 -3.30 -3.60
C LEU A 68 -1.55 -3.40 -3.77
N GLY A 69 -1.07 -3.83 -4.94
CA GLY A 69 0.37 -3.76 -5.28
C GLY A 69 0.86 -2.32 -5.34
N VAL A 70 2.15 -2.09 -5.08
CA VAL A 70 2.71 -0.72 -4.94
C VAL A 70 2.59 0.09 -6.23
N ASP A 71 2.90 -0.52 -7.38
CA ASP A 71 2.80 0.11 -8.71
C ASP A 71 1.36 0.49 -9.04
N LYS A 72 0.40 -0.39 -8.73
CA LYS A 72 -1.03 -0.10 -8.93
C LYS A 72 -1.53 1.04 -8.04
N MET A 73 -0.94 1.26 -6.86
CA MET A 73 -1.23 2.43 -6.02
C MET A 73 -0.55 3.70 -6.57
N TYR A 74 0.66 3.57 -7.11
CA TYR A 74 1.31 4.66 -7.85
C TYR A 74 0.45 5.09 -9.05
N ASP A 75 0.03 4.16 -9.92
CA ASP A 75 -0.85 4.44 -11.06
C ASP A 75 -2.18 5.05 -10.62
N LEU A 76 -2.78 4.52 -9.55
CA LEU A 76 -4.06 5.02 -9.01
C LEU A 76 -4.00 6.51 -8.65
N LEU A 77 -2.88 6.97 -8.08
CA LEU A 77 -2.72 8.34 -7.56
C LEU A 77 -1.97 9.29 -8.51
N PHE A 78 -1.10 8.77 -9.38
CA PHE A 78 -0.18 9.55 -10.20
C PHE A 78 -0.40 9.40 -11.72
N SER A 79 -1.44 8.70 -12.17
CA SER A 79 -1.95 8.79 -13.55
C SER A 79 -3.24 9.61 -13.63
N GLU A 80 -3.76 9.80 -14.85
CA GLU A 80 -5.11 10.36 -15.12
C GLU A 80 -6.20 9.29 -14.89
N SER A 81 -6.14 8.62 -13.72
CA SER A 81 -7.01 7.51 -13.37
C SER A 81 -8.46 7.95 -13.17
N ASP A 82 -9.41 7.04 -13.41
CA ASP A 82 -10.82 7.28 -13.07
C ASP A 82 -10.99 7.65 -11.59
N PHE A 83 -10.20 7.04 -10.70
CA PHE A 83 -10.16 7.36 -9.27
C PHE A 83 -9.78 8.82 -9.01
N MET A 84 -8.72 9.33 -9.65
CA MET A 84 -8.29 10.72 -9.45
C MET A 84 -9.27 11.70 -10.08
N ARG A 85 -9.87 11.37 -11.24
CA ARG A 85 -10.93 12.19 -11.85
C ARG A 85 -12.14 12.31 -10.92
N ASP A 86 -12.65 11.18 -10.43
CA ASP A 86 -13.72 11.12 -9.42
C ASP A 86 -13.38 11.89 -8.14
N PHE A 87 -12.14 11.76 -7.65
CA PHE A 87 -11.68 12.46 -6.45
C PHE A 87 -11.68 13.98 -6.64
N LEU A 88 -11.09 14.46 -7.74
CA LEU A 88 -10.98 15.88 -8.05
C LEU A 88 -12.36 16.51 -8.30
N GLU A 89 -13.26 15.81 -9.00
CA GLU A 89 -14.66 16.25 -9.17
C GLU A 89 -15.40 16.35 -7.84
N ARG A 90 -15.30 15.33 -6.98
CA ARG A 90 -15.90 15.35 -5.62
C ARG A 90 -15.30 16.43 -4.72
N ARG A 91 -14.02 16.77 -4.91
CA ARG A 91 -13.35 17.93 -4.28
C ARG A 91 -13.76 19.27 -4.89
N ARG A 92 -14.53 19.28 -5.98
CA ARG A 92 -14.96 20.46 -6.75
C ARG A 92 -13.78 21.24 -7.34
N PHE A 93 -12.78 20.50 -7.82
CA PHE A 93 -11.68 21.06 -8.61
C PHE A 93 -12.11 21.09 -10.08
N SER A 94 -11.79 22.16 -10.80
CA SER A 94 -12.09 22.32 -12.23
C SER A 94 -10.85 22.64 -13.05
N ASP A 95 -10.99 22.68 -14.37
CA ASP A 95 -9.96 23.17 -15.30
C ASP A 95 -8.63 22.38 -15.20
N VAL A 96 -8.72 21.09 -14.87
CA VAL A 96 -7.57 20.24 -14.57
C VAL A 96 -6.77 19.96 -15.85
N VAL A 97 -5.49 20.34 -15.84
CA VAL A 97 -4.53 20.11 -16.92
C VAL A 97 -3.33 19.35 -16.37
N HIS A 98 -3.10 18.14 -16.89
CA HIS A 98 -1.90 17.36 -16.61
C HIS A 98 -0.82 17.65 -17.66
N ARG A 99 0.41 17.95 -17.23
CA ARG A 99 1.59 17.89 -18.11
C ARG A 99 2.21 16.49 -18.05
N PRO A 100 2.80 15.99 -19.15
CA PRO A 100 3.54 14.73 -19.13
C PRO A 100 4.80 14.84 -18.25
N TRP A 101 5.17 13.71 -17.63
CA TRP A 101 6.44 13.55 -16.92
C TRP A 101 7.63 13.80 -17.85
N ARG A 102 8.61 14.58 -17.38
CA ARG A 102 9.88 14.87 -18.06
C ARG A 102 11.03 14.54 -17.13
N LYS A 103 12.11 13.95 -17.65
CA LYS A 103 13.32 13.67 -16.86
C LYS A 103 14.15 14.95 -16.70
N ASP A 104 14.58 15.24 -15.47
CA ASP A 104 15.47 16.37 -15.17
C ASP A 104 16.97 15.98 -15.30
N PRO A 105 17.91 16.93 -15.27
CA PRO A 105 19.36 16.64 -15.37
C PRO A 105 19.91 15.81 -14.21
N ASP A 106 19.33 15.93 -13.02
CA ASP A 106 19.70 15.15 -11.83
C ASP A 106 19.25 13.68 -11.94
N GLY A 107 18.26 13.41 -12.78
CA GLY A 107 17.74 12.10 -13.14
C GLY A 107 16.35 11.78 -12.58
N ASN A 108 15.70 12.69 -11.85
CA ASN A 108 14.33 12.52 -11.38
C ASN A 108 13.34 12.75 -12.52
N GLN A 109 12.06 12.44 -12.30
CA GLN A 109 10.98 12.81 -13.22
C GLN A 109 10.13 13.91 -12.60
N THR A 110 9.91 14.99 -13.34
CA THR A 110 9.09 16.13 -12.92
C THR A 110 7.88 16.31 -13.85
N ARG A 111 6.76 16.76 -13.29
CA ARG A 111 5.61 17.27 -14.06
C ARG A 111 4.94 18.42 -13.33
N GLU A 112 4.03 19.06 -14.04
CA GLU A 112 3.21 20.16 -13.56
C GLU A 112 1.74 19.76 -13.75
N LEU A 113 0.92 20.02 -12.74
CA LEU A 113 -0.53 20.00 -12.82
C LEU A 113 -1.02 21.43 -12.61
N MET A 114 -2.08 21.81 -13.33
CA MET A 114 -2.80 23.06 -13.13
C MET A 114 -4.28 22.73 -12.88
N TYR A 115 -4.91 23.39 -11.91
CA TYR A 115 -6.34 23.22 -11.63
C TYR A 115 -6.90 24.41 -10.84
N SER A 116 -8.21 24.61 -10.88
CA SER A 116 -8.94 25.60 -10.07
C SER A 116 -9.56 24.91 -8.86
N ILE A 117 -9.44 25.49 -7.66
CA ILE A 117 -10.11 25.02 -6.43
C ILE A 117 -11.21 25.99 -6.01
N ALA A 118 -12.39 25.48 -5.63
CA ALA A 118 -13.47 26.31 -5.10
C ALA A 118 -13.15 26.84 -3.69
N LEU A 119 -13.31 28.14 -3.47
CA LEU A 119 -13.08 28.80 -2.18
C LEU A 119 -14.41 29.14 -1.48
N ASN A 120 -14.55 28.71 -0.22
CA ASN A 120 -15.69 29.06 0.62
C ASN A 120 -15.44 30.37 1.38
N ASN A 121 -15.33 31.49 0.66
CA ASN A 121 -15.14 32.82 1.25
C ASN A 121 -16.20 33.81 0.69
N PRO A 122 -17.07 34.40 1.53
CA PRO A 122 -18.12 35.31 1.07
C PRO A 122 -17.63 36.71 0.64
N LEU A 123 -16.35 37.05 0.88
CA LEU A 123 -15.78 38.39 0.65
C LEU A 123 -14.54 38.38 -0.29
N ALA A 124 -14.29 37.28 -1.00
CA ALA A 124 -13.10 37.10 -1.84
C ALA A 124 -13.45 36.34 -3.14
N PRO A 125 -12.49 36.06 -4.05
CA PRO A 125 -12.72 35.21 -5.20
C PRO A 125 -13.33 33.85 -4.81
N LYS A 126 -14.28 33.37 -5.60
CA LYS A 126 -15.00 32.09 -5.36
C LYS A 126 -14.17 30.84 -5.72
N ALA A 127 -13.01 31.04 -6.33
CA ALA A 127 -12.05 30.01 -6.66
C ALA A 127 -10.63 30.59 -6.63
N ALA A 128 -9.63 29.71 -6.53
CA ALA A 128 -8.24 30.04 -6.78
C ALA A 128 -7.62 29.06 -7.76
N THR A 129 -6.76 29.58 -8.64
CA THR A 129 -5.89 28.78 -9.49
C THR A 129 -4.77 28.16 -8.67
N VAL A 130 -4.39 26.94 -9.02
CA VAL A 130 -3.35 26.16 -8.36
C VAL A 130 -2.37 25.62 -9.40
N THR A 131 -1.08 25.72 -9.07
CA THR A 131 0.01 25.02 -9.78
C THR A 131 0.65 24.03 -8.81
N GLU A 132 0.69 22.76 -9.21
CA GLU A 132 1.29 21.68 -8.45
C GLU A 132 2.44 21.05 -9.25
N THR A 133 3.68 21.24 -8.76
CA THR A 133 4.86 20.61 -9.35
C THR A 133 5.10 19.29 -8.63
N GLN A 134 5.02 18.17 -9.34
CA GLN A 134 5.29 16.84 -8.79
C GLN A 134 6.66 16.35 -9.25
N THR A 135 7.45 15.82 -8.31
CA THR A 135 8.80 15.28 -8.53
C THR A 135 8.86 13.84 -8.02
N LEU A 136 8.88 12.88 -8.94
CA LEU A 136 9.16 11.47 -8.66
C LEU A 136 10.68 11.28 -8.60
N TYR A 137 11.20 10.95 -7.40
CA TYR A 137 12.64 10.83 -7.18
C TYR A 137 13.27 9.64 -7.91
N LYS A 138 14.47 9.85 -8.45
CA LYS A 138 15.22 8.87 -9.27
C LYS A 138 15.62 7.55 -8.60
N ALA A 139 15.52 7.48 -7.27
CA ALA A 139 15.75 6.26 -6.48
C ALA A 139 14.47 5.42 -6.28
N SER A 140 13.34 5.86 -6.84
CA SER A 140 12.12 5.06 -6.91
C SER A 140 12.35 3.84 -7.81
N GLN A 141 11.89 2.67 -7.38
CA GLN A 141 12.02 1.41 -8.09
C GLN A 141 10.64 0.75 -8.23
N GLU A 142 10.31 0.37 -9.47
CA GLU A 142 9.11 -0.39 -9.83
C GLU A 142 9.07 -1.71 -9.04
N ASN A 143 7.88 -2.15 -8.66
CA ASN A 143 7.61 -3.30 -7.77
C ASN A 143 8.17 -3.17 -6.33
N GLU A 144 8.79 -2.05 -5.93
CA GLU A 144 9.40 -1.86 -4.61
C GLU A 144 8.95 -0.58 -3.88
N CYS A 145 9.30 0.60 -4.38
CA CYS A 145 9.14 1.86 -3.65
C CYS A 145 9.08 3.07 -4.57
N TYR A 146 8.15 4.00 -4.31
CA TYR A 146 8.09 5.31 -4.97
C TYR A 146 8.05 6.43 -3.93
N VAL A 147 8.81 7.49 -4.16
CA VAL A 147 8.68 8.75 -3.39
C VAL A 147 8.40 9.89 -4.36
N ILE A 148 7.31 10.61 -4.11
CA ILE A 148 6.88 11.77 -4.89
C ILE A 148 6.70 12.95 -3.95
N ASP A 149 7.43 14.04 -4.18
CA ASP A 149 7.15 15.33 -3.56
C ASP A 149 6.27 16.16 -4.51
N ALA A 150 5.19 16.73 -3.98
CA ALA A 150 4.27 17.62 -4.69
C ALA A 150 4.28 19.01 -4.04
N GLU A 151 4.90 19.99 -4.71
CA GLU A 151 4.92 21.39 -4.29
C GLU A 151 3.69 22.13 -4.84
N VAL A 152 2.76 22.52 -3.97
CA VAL A 152 1.46 23.10 -4.34
C VAL A 152 1.43 24.60 -4.04
N ASN A 153 1.10 25.39 -5.07
CA ASN A 153 1.03 26.84 -5.05
C ASN A 153 -0.40 27.26 -5.43
N ALA A 154 -1.18 27.81 -4.49
CA ALA A 154 -2.48 28.41 -4.80
C ALA A 154 -2.30 29.93 -4.94
N HIS A 155 -2.67 30.53 -6.07
CA HIS A 155 -2.25 31.90 -6.41
C HIS A 155 -3.24 32.99 -5.98
N ASP A 156 -4.55 32.71 -5.97
CA ASP A 156 -5.57 33.73 -5.69
C ASP A 156 -6.02 33.77 -4.21
N VAL A 157 -5.25 33.17 -3.31
CA VAL A 157 -5.51 33.16 -1.85
C VAL A 157 -4.76 34.30 -1.13
N PRO A 158 -5.28 34.81 0.01
CA PRO A 158 -4.56 35.82 0.78
C PRO A 158 -3.17 35.33 1.20
N TYR A 159 -2.15 36.15 0.96
CA TYR A 159 -0.73 35.88 1.25
C TYR A 159 -0.10 34.71 0.44
N HIS A 160 -0.64 34.36 -0.73
CA HIS A 160 -0.07 33.33 -1.64
C HIS A 160 1.43 33.48 -1.92
N ASP A 161 1.97 34.70 -1.86
CA ASP A 161 3.38 35.01 -2.09
C ASP A 161 4.29 34.78 -0.86
N TYR A 162 3.71 34.45 0.31
CA TYR A 162 4.43 34.13 1.54
C TYR A 162 4.73 32.65 1.71
N PHE A 163 3.89 31.75 1.19
CA PHE A 163 3.93 30.33 1.56
C PHE A 163 3.57 29.38 0.40
N TYR A 164 3.90 28.10 0.57
CA TYR A 164 3.48 27.01 -0.30
C TYR A 164 3.40 25.70 0.48
N THR A 165 2.65 24.74 -0.05
CA THR A 165 2.53 23.37 0.52
C THR A 165 3.61 22.49 -0.10
N VAL A 166 4.19 21.58 0.68
CA VAL A 166 4.87 20.40 0.13
C VAL A 166 4.25 19.15 0.71
N ASN A 167 3.73 18.27 -0.15
CA ASN A 167 3.21 16.95 0.22
C ASN A 167 4.20 15.89 -0.25
N ARG A 168 4.73 15.08 0.67
CA ARG A 168 5.55 13.90 0.35
C ARG A 168 4.68 12.65 0.43
N TYR A 169 4.57 11.96 -0.70
CA TYR A 169 3.93 10.65 -0.80
C TYR A 169 5.02 9.58 -0.82
N VAL A 170 4.96 8.64 0.12
CA VAL A 170 5.88 7.48 0.20
C VAL A 170 5.07 6.21 0.04
N LEU A 171 5.40 5.45 -0.99
CA LEU A 171 4.78 4.18 -1.36
C LEU A 171 5.81 3.08 -1.17
N THR A 172 5.52 2.06 -0.36
CA THR A 172 6.43 0.92 -0.10
C THR A 172 5.70 -0.41 -0.27
N ARG A 173 6.33 -1.39 -0.91
CA ARG A 173 5.85 -2.77 -0.99
C ARG A 173 5.90 -3.43 0.38
N VAL A 174 4.79 -4.08 0.74
CA VAL A 174 4.63 -4.91 1.94
C VAL A 174 4.43 -6.39 1.56
N ALA A 175 3.87 -6.67 0.38
CA ALA A 175 3.84 -7.98 -0.28
C ALA A 175 3.39 -7.80 -1.75
N LYS A 176 3.39 -8.88 -2.55
CA LYS A 176 3.01 -8.88 -3.98
C LYS A 176 1.72 -8.11 -4.33
N ASN A 177 0.70 -8.15 -3.47
CA ASN A 177 -0.57 -7.40 -3.63
C ASN A 177 -0.87 -6.52 -2.41
N LYS A 178 0.16 -5.93 -1.78
CA LYS A 178 0.03 -5.16 -0.54
C LYS A 178 1.10 -4.07 -0.47
N CYS A 179 0.69 -2.82 -0.23
CA CYS A 179 1.59 -1.68 -0.10
C CYS A 179 1.20 -0.81 1.10
N ARG A 180 2.16 -0.06 1.63
CA ARG A 180 1.89 1.08 2.52
C ARG A 180 1.90 2.35 1.68
N LEU A 181 0.94 3.23 1.98
CA LEU A 181 0.99 4.64 1.60
C LEU A 181 1.19 5.46 2.88
N ARG A 182 2.26 6.25 2.92
CA ARG A 182 2.44 7.35 3.87
C ARG A 182 2.29 8.66 3.11
N VAL A 183 1.68 9.65 3.76
CA VAL A 183 1.70 11.03 3.26
C VAL A 183 2.01 11.96 4.41
N SER A 184 3.03 12.80 4.23
CA SER A 184 3.43 13.86 5.15
C SER A 184 3.40 15.22 4.46
N THR A 185 3.04 16.27 5.18
CA THR A 185 2.83 17.61 4.61
C THR A 185 3.52 18.69 5.44
N GLU A 186 4.22 19.59 4.76
CA GLU A 186 4.96 20.71 5.32
C GLU A 186 4.43 22.06 4.81
N LEU A 187 4.35 23.05 5.71
CA LEU A 187 4.10 24.45 5.37
C LEU A 187 5.43 25.17 5.20
N ARG A 188 5.81 25.50 3.96
CA ARG A 188 7.06 26.22 3.68
C ARG A 188 6.80 27.70 3.45
N TYR A 189 7.64 28.55 4.05
CA TYR A 189 7.56 30.00 3.91
C TYR A 189 8.67 30.53 2.98
N ARG A 190 8.26 31.32 1.98
CA ARG A 190 9.14 32.12 1.10
C ARG A 190 9.49 33.47 1.71
N LYS A 191 8.64 33.97 2.60
CA LYS A 191 8.78 35.26 3.29
C LYS A 191 8.42 35.08 4.75
N GLN A 192 9.18 35.69 5.66
CA GLN A 192 8.91 35.62 7.11
C GLN A 192 7.56 36.29 7.43
N PRO A 193 6.51 35.54 7.85
CA PRO A 193 5.24 36.14 8.23
C PRO A 193 5.33 36.72 9.65
N TRP A 194 4.70 37.87 9.90
CA TRP A 194 4.63 38.46 11.23
C TRP A 194 3.35 38.05 11.95
N GLY A 195 3.46 37.77 13.26
CA GLY A 195 2.36 37.54 14.21
C GLY A 195 1.03 37.05 13.61
N LEU A 196 0.07 37.98 13.46
CA LEU A 196 -1.29 37.70 13.02
C LEU A 196 -1.37 37.09 11.60
N VAL A 197 -0.50 37.52 10.68
CA VAL A 197 -0.41 36.96 9.32
C VAL A 197 0.04 35.50 9.38
N LYS A 198 1.01 35.18 10.24
CA LYS A 198 1.45 33.79 10.44
C LYS A 198 0.29 32.93 10.94
N THR A 199 -0.40 33.35 12.01
CA THR A 199 -1.53 32.62 12.59
C THR A 199 -2.69 32.45 11.60
N PHE A 200 -2.96 33.45 10.76
CA PHE A 200 -3.99 33.36 9.71
C PHE A 200 -3.63 32.32 8.64
N ILE A 201 -2.37 32.31 8.16
CA ILE A 201 -1.89 31.34 7.17
C ILE A 201 -1.96 29.93 7.77
N GLU A 202 -1.36 29.68 8.94
CA GLU A 202 -1.34 28.36 9.58
C GLU A 202 -2.75 27.80 9.80
N ARG A 203 -3.68 28.61 10.34
CA ARG A 203 -5.06 28.16 10.58
C ARG A 203 -5.79 27.81 9.29
N SER A 204 -5.65 28.63 8.24
CA SER A 204 -6.28 28.39 6.93
C SER A 204 -5.71 27.15 6.25
N PHE A 205 -4.38 27.01 6.27
CA PHE A 205 -3.63 25.92 5.67
C PHE A 205 -3.98 24.55 6.28
N TRP A 206 -3.83 24.40 7.61
CA TRP A 206 -4.10 23.13 8.27
C TRP A 206 -5.58 22.73 8.15
N SER A 207 -6.51 23.68 8.21
CA SER A 207 -7.94 23.39 8.01
C SER A 207 -8.27 22.87 6.60
N GLY A 208 -7.59 23.34 5.56
CA GLY A 208 -7.79 22.86 4.19
C GLY A 208 -7.22 21.46 3.98
N LEU A 209 -6.04 21.18 4.55
CA LEU A 209 -5.37 19.88 4.44
C LEU A 209 -6.04 18.78 5.28
N ASP A 210 -6.50 19.12 6.50
CA ASP A 210 -7.30 18.23 7.35
C ASP A 210 -8.57 17.78 6.62
N GLU A 211 -9.17 18.64 5.80
CA GLU A 211 -10.29 18.26 4.96
C GLU A 211 -9.85 17.47 3.70
N TYR A 212 -8.74 17.84 3.06
CA TYR A 212 -8.23 17.16 1.86
C TYR A 212 -7.90 15.70 2.13
N PHE A 213 -6.99 15.43 3.08
CA PHE A 213 -6.50 14.08 3.34
C PHE A 213 -7.53 13.17 4.02
N ARG A 214 -8.44 13.73 4.83
CA ARG A 214 -9.60 12.98 5.34
C ARG A 214 -10.44 12.42 4.19
N HIS A 215 -10.75 13.24 3.18
CA HIS A 215 -11.53 12.78 2.03
C HIS A 215 -10.72 11.83 1.12
N LEU A 216 -9.42 12.05 0.92
CA LEU A 216 -8.57 11.14 0.15
C LEU A 216 -8.52 9.75 0.80
N GLY A 217 -8.16 9.68 2.09
CA GLY A 217 -8.12 8.42 2.84
C GLY A 217 -9.48 7.70 2.87
N HIS A 218 -10.57 8.44 3.06
CA HIS A 218 -11.92 7.88 3.00
C HIS A 218 -12.27 7.33 1.60
N LEU A 219 -11.92 8.02 0.51
CA LEU A 219 -12.24 7.57 -0.85
C LEU A 219 -11.41 6.34 -1.25
N ILE A 220 -10.11 6.33 -0.92
CA ILE A 220 -9.23 5.15 -1.12
C ILE A 220 -9.82 3.93 -0.40
N LEU A 221 -10.19 4.08 0.88
CA LEU A 221 -10.83 3.00 1.66
C LEU A 221 -12.17 2.58 1.07
N LEU A 222 -13.03 3.53 0.67
CA LEU A 222 -14.33 3.26 0.09
C LEU A 222 -14.23 2.50 -1.24
N VAL A 223 -13.25 2.82 -2.09
CA VAL A 223 -13.03 2.11 -3.36
C VAL A 223 -12.55 0.68 -3.11
N PHE A 224 -11.62 0.45 -2.17
CA PHE A 224 -11.24 -0.92 -1.80
C PHE A 224 -12.37 -1.73 -1.16
N LEU A 225 -13.22 -1.09 -0.34
CA LEU A 225 -14.39 -1.75 0.25
C LEU A 225 -15.41 -2.13 -0.84
N ASN A 226 -15.69 -1.26 -1.81
CA ASN A 226 -16.58 -1.58 -2.94
C ASN A 226 -16.01 -2.69 -3.83
N LEU A 227 -14.71 -2.65 -4.15
CA LEU A 227 -14.04 -3.73 -4.91
C LEU A 227 -14.10 -5.08 -4.16
N MET A 228 -13.87 -5.08 -2.84
CA MET A 228 -13.96 -6.28 -2.02
C MET A 228 -15.40 -6.81 -1.90
N LEU A 229 -16.40 -5.93 -1.81
CA LEU A 229 -17.82 -6.29 -1.81
C LEU A 229 -18.24 -6.89 -3.15
N PHE A 230 -17.88 -6.24 -4.27
CA PHE A 230 -18.15 -6.74 -5.61
C PHE A 230 -17.50 -8.11 -5.85
N TYR A 231 -16.22 -8.29 -5.47
CA TYR A 231 -15.55 -9.58 -5.58
C TYR A 231 -16.23 -10.67 -4.73
N LYS A 232 -16.70 -10.35 -3.51
CA LYS A 232 -17.45 -11.29 -2.67
C LYS A 232 -18.81 -11.67 -3.27
N LEU A 233 -19.53 -10.71 -3.86
CA LEU A 233 -20.80 -10.97 -4.56
C LEU A 233 -20.56 -11.87 -5.78
N TRP A 234 -19.60 -11.52 -6.63
CA TRP A 234 -19.24 -12.32 -7.81
C TRP A 234 -18.77 -13.75 -7.45
N MET A 235 -17.97 -13.91 -6.39
CA MET A 235 -17.58 -15.23 -5.89
C MET A 235 -18.78 -16.03 -5.35
N LEU A 236 -19.76 -15.38 -4.72
CA LEU A 236 -20.98 -16.04 -4.22
C LEU A 236 -21.89 -16.46 -5.38
N GLU A 237 -22.04 -15.61 -6.40
CA GLU A 237 -22.76 -15.91 -7.65
C GLU A 237 -22.11 -17.08 -8.39
N TYR A 238 -20.77 -17.06 -8.56
CA TYR A 238 -20.00 -18.13 -9.17
C TYR A 238 -20.16 -19.46 -8.41
N THR A 239 -20.05 -19.44 -7.08
CA THR A 239 -20.21 -20.63 -6.23
C THR A 239 -21.64 -21.18 -6.29
N THR A 240 -22.65 -20.30 -6.33
CA THR A 240 -24.06 -20.71 -6.50
C THR A 240 -24.31 -21.31 -7.88
N SER A 241 -23.66 -20.77 -8.92
CA SER A 241 -23.78 -21.23 -10.30
C SER A 241 -23.09 -22.59 -10.51
N SER A 242 -21.95 -22.84 -9.88
CA SER A 242 -21.27 -24.14 -9.95
C SER A 242 -22.00 -25.23 -9.16
N LEU A 243 -22.61 -24.90 -8.02
CA LEU A 243 -23.47 -25.81 -7.25
C LEU A 243 -24.77 -26.17 -7.98
N THR A 244 -25.43 -25.22 -8.65
CA THR A 244 -26.63 -25.54 -9.45
C THR A 244 -26.29 -26.36 -10.70
N ALA A 245 -25.14 -26.10 -11.34
CA ALA A 245 -24.64 -26.92 -12.45
C ALA A 245 -24.32 -28.36 -12.03
N SER A 246 -23.67 -28.58 -10.87
CA SER A 246 -23.34 -29.93 -10.40
C SER A 246 -24.59 -30.73 -10.00
N HIS A 247 -25.59 -30.09 -9.38
CA HIS A 247 -26.87 -30.75 -9.08
C HIS A 247 -27.74 -31.02 -10.32
N GLY A 248 -27.53 -30.30 -11.43
CA GLY A 248 -28.18 -30.59 -12.71
C GLY A 248 -27.70 -31.89 -13.37
N LEU A 249 -26.51 -32.38 -13.02
CA LEU A 249 -25.91 -33.60 -13.57
C LEU A 249 -26.31 -34.87 -12.78
N ARG A 250 -27.61 -35.10 -12.61
CA ARG A 250 -28.11 -36.43 -12.21
C ARG A 250 -28.15 -37.35 -13.43
N PRO A 251 -27.51 -38.54 -13.40
CA PRO A 251 -27.67 -39.53 -14.46
C PRO A 251 -29.14 -39.93 -14.62
N GLN A 252 -29.60 -40.00 -15.86
CA GLN A 252 -30.86 -40.66 -16.18
C GLN A 252 -30.58 -42.17 -16.25
N GLU A 253 -30.85 -42.88 -15.16
CA GLU A 253 -30.86 -44.35 -15.15
C GLU A 253 -31.96 -44.87 -16.08
N ARG A 254 -31.75 -46.06 -16.65
CA ARG A 254 -32.59 -46.66 -17.72
C ARG A 254 -33.72 -47.51 -17.17
#